data_AF-A0A9X1F250-F1
#
_entry.id   AF-A0A9X1F250-F1
#
_cell.length_a   1.000
_cell.length_b   1.000
_cell.length_c   1.000
_cell.angle_alpha   90.00
_cell.angle_beta   90.00
_cell.angle_gamma   90.00
#
_symmetry.space_group_name_H-M   'P 1'
#
loop_
_entity.id
_entity.type
_entity.pdbx_description
1 polymer ?
#
loop_
_entity_poly.entity_id
_entity_poly.type
_entity_poly.pdbx_seq_one_letter_code
_entity_poly.pdbx_strand_id
1 'polypeptide(L)'
;MILSAILLSLQAAPAAEPVSEPIPEIVVLGRLRSLQVTVGQDQAGSWNCSLSGSTGRPRLDDKFCRAATKCVRKGASETGAVEKCIRKSRNGLVKQFERAMKKTSK
;
A
#
# COMPACT_ATOMS: atom_id res chain seq x y z
N MET A 1 -75.63 26.17 -2.01
CA MET A 1 -75.19 24.77 -1.96
C MET A 1 -74.27 24.51 -3.14
N ILE A 2 -72.99 24.23 -2.88
CA ILE A 2 -71.98 23.47 -3.67
C ILE A 2 -70.79 23.40 -2.68
N LEU A 3 -70.70 22.36 -1.85
CA LEU A 3 -70.03 21.08 -2.08
C LEU A 3 -68.50 21.21 -2.25
N SER A 4 -67.82 21.06 -1.12
CA SER A 4 -66.67 20.17 -0.88
C SER A 4 -65.42 20.21 -1.77
N ALA A 5 -64.31 20.43 -1.06
CA ALA A 5 -63.08 19.63 -1.07
C ALA A 5 -62.07 19.79 -2.22
N ILE A 6 -60.96 20.47 -1.91
CA ILE A 6 -59.60 20.08 -2.33
C ILE A 6 -58.67 20.47 -1.15
N LEU A 7 -58.38 19.56 -0.21
CA LEU A 7 -57.22 18.66 -0.19
C LEU A 7 -55.85 19.37 -0.18
N LEU A 8 -55.38 19.64 1.05
CA LEU A 8 -54.13 19.10 1.60
C LEU A 8 -52.85 19.29 0.74
N SER A 9 -52.31 20.51 0.72
CA SER A 9 -50.91 20.76 0.35
C SER A 9 -49.98 20.40 1.52
N LEU A 10 -49.77 19.10 1.72
CA LEU A 10 -48.72 18.59 2.59
C LEU A 10 -47.37 18.93 1.94
N GLN A 11 -46.78 20.06 2.32
CA GLN A 11 -45.43 20.45 1.89
C GLN A 11 -44.43 19.46 2.50
N ALA A 12 -43.90 18.59 1.64
CA ALA A 12 -42.75 17.75 1.98
C ALA A 12 -41.53 18.66 2.23
N ALA A 13 -41.10 18.72 3.49
CA ALA A 13 -39.82 19.33 3.84
C ALA A 13 -38.69 18.53 3.19
N PRO A 14 -37.69 19.18 2.55
CA PRO A 14 -36.54 18.47 2.04
C PRO A 14 -35.77 17.91 3.25
N ALA A 15 -35.70 16.58 3.34
CA ALA A 15 -34.80 15.93 4.26
C ALA A 15 -33.38 16.37 3.93
N ALA A 16 -32.69 16.98 4.90
CA ALA A 16 -31.28 17.28 4.77
C ALA A 16 -30.52 15.96 4.61
N GLU A 17 -30.07 15.66 3.38
CA GLU A 17 -29.20 14.52 3.15
C GLU A 17 -27.84 14.76 3.80
N PRO A 18 -27.27 13.78 4.51
CA PRO A 18 -25.95 13.91 5.10
C PRO A 18 -24.93 14.10 3.98
N VAL A 19 -24.25 15.24 4.00
CA VAL A 19 -23.09 15.53 3.15
C VAL A 19 -22.03 14.47 3.45
N SER A 20 -22.00 13.44 2.62
CA SER A 20 -20.97 12.41 2.67
C SER A 20 -19.66 13.07 2.23
N GLU A 21 -18.72 13.23 3.16
CA GLU A 21 -17.37 13.66 2.82
C GLU A 21 -16.79 12.73 1.74
N PRO A 22 -16.12 13.26 0.70
CA PRO A 22 -15.56 12.43 -0.35
C PRO A 22 -14.46 11.54 0.24
N ILE A 23 -14.76 10.25 0.39
CA ILE A 23 -13.78 9.23 0.74
C ILE A 23 -12.72 9.27 -0.38
N PRO A 24 -11.44 9.51 -0.08
CA PRO A 24 -10.41 9.53 -1.11
C PRO A 24 -10.38 8.18 -1.83
N GLU A 25 -10.64 8.18 -3.13
CA GLU A 25 -10.53 6.99 -3.97
C GLU A 25 -9.05 6.61 -4.07
N ILE A 26 -8.66 5.54 -3.37
CA ILE A 26 -7.30 5.01 -3.44
C ILE A 26 -7.20 4.14 -4.70
N VAL A 27 -6.80 4.74 -5.82
CA VAL A 27 -6.59 4.02 -7.08
C VAL A 27 -5.23 3.32 -7.07
N VAL A 28 -5.23 1.99 -7.04
CA VAL A 28 -4.02 1.16 -7.19
C VAL A 28 -3.83 0.81 -8.68
N LEU A 29 -3.12 1.66 -9.42
CA LEU A 29 -2.76 1.39 -10.82
C LEU A 29 -1.40 0.68 -10.90
N GLY A 30 -1.39 -0.57 -11.39
CA GLY A 30 -0.18 -1.21 -11.91
C GLY A 30 -0.09 -2.73 -11.71
N ARG A 31 0.18 -3.47 -12.79
CA ARG A 31 0.55 -4.90 -12.77
C ARG A 31 2.07 -5.07 -12.97
N LEU A 32 2.84 -4.88 -11.90
CA LEU A 32 4.22 -5.37 -11.86
C LEU A 32 4.19 -6.88 -11.59
N ARG A 33 4.25 -7.71 -12.64
CA ARG A 33 4.13 -9.18 -12.49
C ARG A 33 5.30 -9.79 -11.72
N SER A 34 6.51 -9.32 -12.00
CA SER A 34 7.73 -9.71 -11.32
C SER A 34 8.78 -8.60 -11.46
N LEU A 35 9.70 -8.54 -10.51
CA LEU A 35 10.85 -7.65 -10.52
C LEU A 35 12.03 -8.45 -9.95
N GLN A 36 13.09 -8.63 -10.73
CA GLN A 36 14.30 -9.27 -10.24
C GLN A 36 15.24 -8.21 -9.69
N VAL A 37 15.83 -8.50 -8.53
CA VAL A 37 16.81 -7.65 -7.87
C VAL A 37 18.13 -8.40 -7.86
N THR A 38 19.14 -7.84 -8.52
CA THR A 38 20.50 -8.40 -8.52
C THR A 38 21.35 -7.56 -7.57
N VAL A 39 21.95 -8.22 -6.59
CA VAL A 39 22.85 -7.59 -5.62
C VAL A 39 24.24 -8.19 -5.82
N GLY A 40 25.24 -7.34 -5.98
CA GLY A 40 26.63 -7.72 -6.08
C GLY A 40 27.50 -6.92 -5.10
N GLN A 41 28.68 -7.43 -4.83
CA GLN A 41 29.72 -6.69 -4.13
C GLN A 41 30.91 -6.57 -5.08
N ASP A 42 31.45 -5.37 -5.23
CA ASP A 42 32.64 -5.15 -6.06
C ASP A 42 33.93 -5.54 -5.33
N GLN A 43 35.06 -5.44 -6.03
CA GLN A 43 36.39 -5.78 -5.49
C GLN A 43 36.81 -4.87 -4.32
N ALA A 44 36.27 -3.65 -4.23
CA ALA A 44 36.51 -2.73 -3.13
C ALA A 44 35.59 -3.02 -1.92
N GLY A 45 34.69 -4.00 -2.03
CA GLY A 45 33.74 -4.36 -0.99
C GLY A 45 32.48 -3.49 -0.98
N SER A 46 32.26 -2.64 -1.98
CA SER A 46 31.05 -1.81 -2.06
C SER A 46 29.88 -2.61 -2.63
N TRP A 47 28.69 -2.39 -2.07
CA TRP A 47 27.47 -3.09 -2.47
C TRP A 47 26.78 -2.37 -3.61
N ASN A 48 26.52 -3.10 -4.68
CA ASN A 48 25.83 -2.63 -5.88
C ASN A 48 24.51 -3.38 -6.05
N CYS A 49 23.50 -2.69 -6.56
CA CYS A 49 22.19 -3.27 -6.83
C CYS A 49 21.67 -2.83 -8.18
N SER A 50 21.05 -3.75 -8.91
CA SER A 50 20.32 -3.48 -10.15
C SER A 50 18.95 -4.17 -10.14
N LEU A 51 18.04 -3.65 -10.96
CA LEU A 51 16.68 -4.17 -11.12
C LEU A 51 16.47 -4.56 -12.58
N SER A 52 15.71 -5.64 -12.82
CA SER A 52 15.33 -6.05 -14.19
C SER A 52 14.37 -5.08 -14.88
N GLY A 53 13.87 -4.07 -14.16
CA GLY A 53 12.98 -3.02 -14.65
C GLY A 53 12.75 -1.96 -13.56
N SER A 54 12.03 -0.90 -13.88
CA SER A 54 11.60 0.10 -12.88
C SER A 54 10.13 -0.09 -12.51
N THR A 55 9.77 0.21 -11.27
CA THR A 55 8.36 0.30 -10.86
C THR A 55 7.70 1.62 -11.27
N GLY A 56 8.42 2.51 -11.96
CA GLY A 56 7.99 3.88 -12.23
C GLY A 56 8.04 4.78 -10.99
N ARG A 57 8.55 4.27 -9.85
CA ARG A 57 8.65 5.00 -8.58
C ARG A 57 10.06 4.83 -8.01
N PRO A 58 10.97 5.80 -8.19
CA PRO A 58 12.38 5.66 -7.78
C PRO A 58 12.58 5.33 -6.30
N ARG A 59 11.74 5.90 -5.42
CA ARG A 59 11.77 5.60 -3.97
C ARG A 59 11.36 4.16 -3.65
N LEU A 60 10.54 3.54 -4.48
CA LEU A 60 10.14 2.14 -4.31
C LEU A 60 11.22 1.21 -4.85
N ASP A 61 11.81 1.55 -5.99
CA ASP A 61 12.97 0.86 -6.58
C ASP A 61 14.15 0.79 -5.57
N ASP A 62 14.52 1.92 -4.95
CA ASP A 62 15.54 1.99 -3.91
C ASP A 62 15.21 1.11 -2.69
N LYS A 63 13.94 1.07 -2.27
CA LYS A 63 13.50 0.20 -1.16
C LYS A 63 13.69 -1.28 -1.48
N PHE A 64 13.42 -1.70 -2.71
CA PHE A 64 13.68 -3.08 -3.12
C PHE A 64 15.17 -3.41 -3.05
N CYS A 65 16.03 -2.54 -3.59
CA CYS A 65 17.47 -2.70 -3.53
C CYS A 65 18.01 -2.79 -2.10
N ARG A 66 17.58 -1.89 -1.21
CA ARG A 66 17.99 -1.91 0.21
C ARG A 66 17.54 -3.17 0.93
N ALA A 67 16.31 -3.63 0.67
CA ALA A 67 15.78 -4.82 1.31
C ALA A 67 16.58 -6.07 0.92
N ALA A 68 16.83 -6.26 -0.38
CA ALA A 68 17.63 -7.37 -0.89
C ALA A 68 19.07 -7.31 -0.36
N THR A 69 19.73 -6.14 -0.47
CA THR A 69 21.10 -5.93 0.01
C THR A 69 21.23 -6.19 1.51
N LYS A 70 20.25 -5.77 2.31
CA LYS A 70 20.23 -6.04 3.76
C LYS A 70 20.14 -7.54 4.07
N CYS A 71 19.42 -8.31 3.27
CA CYS A 71 19.32 -9.75 3.45
C CYS A 71 20.63 -10.45 3.07
N VAL A 72 21.24 -10.07 1.94
CA VAL A 72 22.55 -10.61 1.51
C VAL A 72 23.63 -10.30 2.55
N ARG A 73 23.69 -9.06 3.04
CA ARG A 73 24.62 -8.64 4.11
C ARG A 73 24.48 -9.42 5.43
N LYS A 74 23.33 -10.06 5.67
CA LYS A 74 23.10 -10.92 6.83
C LYS A 74 23.51 -12.38 6.60
N GLY A 75 24.11 -12.71 5.46
CA GLY A 75 24.56 -14.04 5.10
C GLY A 75 23.58 -14.85 4.28
N ALA A 76 22.49 -14.26 3.77
CA ALA A 76 21.62 -14.96 2.83
C ALA A 76 22.26 -14.98 1.43
N SER A 77 22.83 -16.13 1.05
CA SER A 77 23.56 -16.29 -0.22
C SER A 77 22.74 -16.98 -1.31
N GLU A 78 21.85 -17.90 -0.95
CA GLU A 78 20.98 -18.61 -1.88
C GLU A 78 19.59 -17.97 -1.98
N THR A 79 18.93 -18.14 -3.13
CA THR A 79 17.61 -17.56 -3.43
C THR A 79 16.59 -17.81 -2.33
N GLY A 80 16.52 -19.05 -1.81
CA GLY A 80 15.58 -19.42 -0.75
C GLY A 80 15.83 -18.69 0.58
N ALA A 81 17.11 -18.49 0.95
CA ALA A 81 17.49 -17.75 2.15
C ALA A 81 17.13 -16.26 2.03
N VAL A 82 17.36 -15.67 0.85
CA VAL A 82 17.01 -14.28 0.56
C VAL A 82 15.49 -14.10 0.62
N GLU A 83 14.73 -15.00 -0.01
CA GLU A 83 13.27 -14.97 0.02
C GLU A 83 12.72 -15.06 1.45
N LYS A 84 13.25 -15.99 2.25
CA LYS A 84 12.86 -16.14 3.67
C LYS A 84 13.14 -14.87 4.46
N CYS A 85 14.28 -14.22 4.23
CA CYS A 85 14.63 -12.96 4.88
C CYS A 85 13.67 -11.82 4.50
N ILE A 86 13.33 -11.69 3.21
CA ILE A 86 12.37 -10.70 2.71
C ILE A 86 10.98 -10.96 3.30
N ARG A 87 10.48 -12.21 3.25
CA ARG A 87 9.18 -12.60 3.82
C ARG A 87 9.10 -12.29 5.32
N LYS A 88 10.16 -12.58 6.09
CA LYS A 88 10.24 -12.23 7.52
C LYS A 88 10.13 -10.71 7.74
N SER A 89 10.81 -9.93 6.91
CA SER A 89 10.78 -8.46 6.97
C SER A 89 9.38 -7.91 6.67
N ARG A 90 8.71 -8.44 5.64
CA ARG A 90 7.33 -8.08 5.28
C ARG A 90 6.35 -8.36 6.44
N ASN A 91 6.43 -9.56 7.01
CA ASN A 91 5.54 -9.94 8.12
C ASN A 91 5.75 -9.05 9.36
N GLY A 92 6.99 -8.61 9.61
CA GLY A 92 7.28 -7.64 10.67
C GLY A 92 6.61 -6.29 10.43
N LEU A 93 6.61 -5.81 9.19
CA LEU A 93 5.95 -4.57 8.77
C LEU A 93 4.43 -4.64 8.93
N VAL A 94 3.80 -5.73 8.49
CA VAL A 94 2.35 -5.94 8.65
C VAL A 94 1.96 -5.89 10.12
N LYS A 95 2.68 -6.60 10.99
CA LYS A 95 2.43 -6.58 12.44
C LYS A 95 2.61 -5.20 13.06
N GLN A 96 3.57 -4.41 12.59
CA GLN A 96 3.75 -3.03 13.07
C GLN A 96 2.58 -2.14 12.66
N PHE A 97 2.12 -2.26 11.42
CA PHE A 97 0.95 -1.55 10.93
C PHE A 97 -0.32 -1.92 11.72
N GLU A 98 -0.61 -3.21 11.90
CA GLU A 98 -1.74 -3.68 12.70
C GLU A 98 -1.72 -3.12 14.12
N ARG A 99 -0.53 -3.06 14.74
CA ARG A 99 -0.36 -2.46 16.08
C ARG A 99 -0.60 -0.96 16.08
N ALA A 100 -0.16 -0.25 15.04
CA ALA A 100 -0.40 1.19 14.91
C ALA A 100 -1.90 1.48 14.76
N MET A 101 -2.59 0.75 13.87
CA MET A 101 -4.04 0.89 13.68
C MET A 101 -4.83 0.61 14.96
N LYS A 102 -4.47 -0.43 15.73
CA LYS A 102 -5.10 -0.73 17.03
C LYS A 102 -4.89 0.36 18.08
N LYS A 103 -3.79 1.13 17.99
CA LYS A 103 -3.49 2.24 18.91
C LYS A 103 -4.25 3.52 18.53
N THR A 104 -4.37 3.82 17.24
CA THR A 104 -5.09 5.00 16.74
C THR A 104 -6.62 4.87 16.89
N SER A 105 -7.13 3.65 17.00
CA SER A 105 -8.56 3.38 17.18
C SER A 105 -9.04 3.39 18.65
N LYS A 106 -8.19 3.81 19.59
CA LYS A 106 -8.50 4.05 21.01
C LYS A 106 -8.31 5.52 21.33
#